data_AF-A0A3B8MFA7-F1
#
_entry.id   AF-A0A3B8MFA7-F1
#
_cell.length_a   1.000
_cell.length_b   1.000
_cell.length_c   1.000
_cell.angle_alpha   90.00
_cell.angle_beta   90.00
_cell.angle_gamma   90.00
#
_symmetry.space_group_name_H-M   'P 1'
#
loop_
_entity.id
_entity.type
_entity.pdbx_description
1 polymer ?
#
loop_
_entity_poly.entity_id
_entity_poly.type
_entity_poly.pdbx_seq_one_letter_code
_entity_poly.pdbx_strand_id
1 'polypeptide(L)' 'MRDYAFEVAGCHKVLSTPFLKNPRMIRCLEKCGFEREGTLREALKQGDQFIDIVLMGVINPKDVTIS' A
#
# COMPACT_ATOMS: atom_id res chain seq x y z
N MET A 1 -11.74 0.54 -5.01
CA MET A 1 -10.72 -0.41 -5.50
C MET A 1 -10.41 -1.49 -4.47
N ARG A 2 -9.97 -1.13 -3.25
CA ARG A 2 -9.71 -2.10 -2.17
C ARG A 2 -10.91 -3.03 -1.90
N ASP A 3 -12.10 -2.46 -1.69
CA ASP A 3 -13.27 -3.27 -1.34
C ASP A 3 -13.67 -4.22 -2.47
N TYR A 4 -13.55 -3.78 -3.73
CA TYR A 4 -13.73 -4.67 -4.88
C TYR A 4 -12.71 -5.81 -4.90
N ALA A 5 -11.43 -5.54 -4.61
CA ALA A 5 -10.40 -6.57 -4.55
C ALA A 5 -10.71 -7.63 -3.47
N PHE A 6 -11.27 -7.22 -2.34
CA PHE A 6 -11.69 -8.13 -1.28
C PHE A 6 -12.98 -8.89 -1.63
N GLU A 7 -14.02 -8.18 -2.05
CA GLU A 7 -15.37 -8.74 -2.17
C GLU A 7 -15.63 -9.48 -3.48
N VAL A 8 -14.96 -9.07 -4.55
CA VAL A 8 -15.19 -9.61 -5.90
C VAL A 8 -14.01 -10.43 -6.38
N ALA A 9 -12.78 -9.94 -6.20
CA ALA A 9 -11.58 -10.64 -6.65
C ALA A 9 -11.07 -11.70 -5.64
N GLY A 10 -11.63 -11.74 -4.42
CA GLY A 10 -11.24 -12.72 -3.39
C GLY A 10 -9.81 -12.54 -2.89
N CYS A 11 -9.24 -11.33 -2.99
CA CYS A 11 -7.88 -11.07 -2.52
C CYS A 11 -7.84 -11.03 -0.98
N HIS A 12 -6.86 -11.71 -0.39
CA HIS A 12 -6.55 -11.59 1.04
C HIS A 12 -5.97 -10.21 1.41
N LYS A 13 -5.16 -9.64 0.52
CA LYS A 13 -4.39 -8.42 0.80
C LYS A 13 -4.30 -7.53 -0.42
N VAL A 14 -4.36 -6.22 -0.19
CA VAL A 14 -4.12 -5.20 -1.22
C VAL A 14 -2.87 -4.41 -0.85
N LEU A 15 -2.01 -4.20 -1.83
CA LEU A 15 -0.79 -3.40 -1.70
C LEU A 15 -0.91 -2.10 -2.50
N SER A 16 -0.26 -1.07 -2.02
CA SER A 16 -0.07 0.20 -2.72
C SER A 16 1.35 0.70 -2.46
N THR A 17 1.99 1.25 -3.48
CA THR A 17 3.38 1.72 -3.40
C THR A 17 3.52 3.22 -3.67
N PRO A 18 3.00 4.10 -2.80
CA PRO A 18 3.13 5.54 -2.97
C PRO A 18 4.61 5.98 -2.93
N PHE A 19 4.95 7.05 -3.64
CA PHE A 19 6.26 7.68 -3.50
C PHE A 19 6.45 8.16 -2.05
N LEU A 20 7.62 7.89 -1.47
CA LEU A 20 7.92 8.29 -0.09
C LEU A 20 7.77 9.79 0.14
N LYS A 21 8.10 10.59 -0.88
CA LYS A 21 7.99 12.06 -0.85
C LYS A 21 6.56 12.60 -1.06
N ASN A 22 5.55 11.75 -1.19
CA ASN A 22 4.15 12.16 -1.32
C ASN A 22 3.34 11.86 -0.04
N PRO A 23 3.48 12.68 1.02
CA PRO A 23 2.81 12.43 2.29
C PRO A 23 1.28 12.56 2.21
N ARG A 24 0.74 13.22 1.18
CA ARG A 24 -0.71 13.33 0.97
C ARG A 24 -1.32 12.01 0.56
N MET A 25 -0.67 11.30 -0.38
CA MET A 25 -1.11 9.97 -0.80
C MET A 25 -1.01 8.95 0.34
N ILE A 26 0.09 8.99 1.11
CA ILE A 26 0.28 8.09 2.25
C ILE A 26 -0.83 8.30 3.30
N ARG A 27 -1.11 9.54 3.70
CA ARG A 27 -2.22 9.82 4.63
C ARG A 27 -3.59 9.40 4.09
N CYS A 28 -3.81 9.48 2.78
CA CYS A 28 -5.04 9.00 2.16
C CYS A 28 -5.17 7.48 2.29
N LEU A 29 -4.09 6.74 2.03
CA LEU A 29 -4.04 5.29 2.19
C LEU A 29 -4.22 4.87 3.67
N GLU A 30 -3.57 5.57 4.60
CA GLU A 30 -3.73 5.35 6.05
C GLU A 30 -5.21 5.51 6.48
N LYS A 31 -5.90 6.54 5.99
CA LYS A 31 -7.35 6.71 6.21
C LYS A 31 -8.20 5.60 5.59
N CYS A 32 -7.70 4.95 4.54
CA CYS A 32 -8.30 3.78 3.93
C CYS A 32 -7.84 2.47 4.62
N GLY A 33 -7.26 2.52 5.82
CA GLY A 33 -6.87 1.36 6.60
C GLY A 33 -5.62 0.62 6.08
N PHE A 34 -4.84 1.24 5.18
CA PHE A 34 -3.53 0.70 4.83
C PHE A 34 -2.51 1.06 5.89
N GLU A 35 -1.63 0.11 6.17
CA GLU A 35 -0.51 0.25 7.09
C GLU A 35 0.81 0.28 6.31
N ARG A 36 1.83 0.92 6.89
CA ARG A 36 3.17 0.91 6.31
C ARG A 36 3.87 -0.39 6.68
N GLU A 37 4.33 -1.11 5.67
CA GLU A 37 5.03 -2.39 5.84
C GLU A 37 6.52 -2.30 5.51
N GLY A 38 6.94 -1.23 4.84
CA GLY A 38 8.35 -0.98 4.58
C GLY A 38 8.60 0.16 3.60
N THR A 39 9.87 0.35 3.27
CA THR A 39 10.32 1.29 2.23
C THR A 39 11.23 0.53 1.27
N LEU A 40 10.90 0.57 -0.01
CA LEU A 40 11.77 0.10 -1.08
C LEU A 40 12.65 1.27 -1.50
N ARG A 41 13.93 1.18 -1.15
CA ARG A 41 14.94 2.21 -1.47
C ARG A 41 15.32 2.15 -2.94
N GLU A 42 15.43 3.31 -3.58
CA GLU A 42 15.86 3.46 -4.98
C GLU A 42 15.05 2.62 -5.98
N ALA A 43 13.78 2.36 -5.67
CA ALA A 43 12.94 1.38 -6.36
C ALA A 43 12.51 1.80 -7.78
N LEU A 44 12.42 3.10 -8.05
CA LEU A 44 11.97 3.63 -9.34
C LEU A 44 12.92 4.70 -9.85
N LYS A 45 13.11 4.77 -11.18
CA LYS A 45 13.83 5.86 -11.84
C LYS A 45 12.85 6.98 -12.22
N GLN A 46 13.06 8.19 -11.70
CA GLN A 46 12.31 9.39 -12.02
C GLN A 46 13.27 10.46 -12.57
N GLY A 47 13.25 10.65 -13.88
CA GLY A 47 14.29 11.44 -14.56
C GLY A 47 15.66 10.80 -14.36
N ASP A 48 16.61 11.56 -13.83
CA ASP A 48 17.98 11.11 -13.57
C ASP A 48 18.21 10.61 -12.13
N GLN A 49 17.15 10.51 -11.33
CA GLN A 49 17.24 10.09 -9.92
C GLN A 49 16.51 8.76 -9.69
N PHE A 50 17.06 7.94 -8.80
CA PHE A 50 16.32 6.83 -8.21
C PHE A 50 15.57 7.33 -6.96
N ILE A 51 14.32 6.91 -6.81
CA ILE A 51 13.44 7.36 -5.73
C ILE A 51 12.93 6.19 -4.90
N ASP A 52 12.70 6.48 -3.62
CA ASP A 52 12.12 5.54 -2.67
C ASP A 52 10.60 5.52 -2.78
N ILE A 53 10.02 4.33 -2.60
CA ILE A 53 8.58 4.13 -2.47
C ILE A 53 8.25 3.43 -1.15
N VAL A 54 7.10 3.73 -0.58
CA VAL A 54 6.63 3.07 0.65
C VAL A 54 5.82 1.86 0.23
N LEU A 55 6.06 0.70 0.83
CA LEU A 55 5.16 -0.44 0.72
C LEU A 55 4.05 -0.26 1.75
N MET A 56 2.83 -0.09 1.29
CA MET A 56 1.65 -0.02 2.14
C MET A 56 0.71 -1.18 1.85
N GLY A 57 0.22 -1.84 2.89
CA GLY A 57 -0.66 -3.00 2.79
C GLY A 57 -1.92 -2.87 3.62
N VAL A 58 -2.99 -3.50 3.17
CA VAL A 58 -4.20 -3.71 3.96
C VAL A 58 -4.67 -5.14 3.78
N ILE A 59 -4.84 -5.84 4.90
CA ILE A 59 -5.38 -7.20 4.95
C ILE A 59 -6.90 -7.12 4.97
N ASN A 60 -7.58 -8.04 4.29
CA ASN A 60 -9.03 -8.13 4.29
C ASN A 60 -9.53 -8.33 5.73
N PRO A 61 -10.29 -7.39 6.30
CA PRO A 61 -10.74 -7.47 7.69
C PRO A 61 -11.74 -8.61 7.94
N LYS A 62 -12.30 -9.21 6.87
CA LYS A 62 -13.20 -10.37 6.97
C LYS A 62 -12.44 -11.70 7.05
N ASP A 63 -11.14 -11.70 6.74
CA ASP A 63 -10.33 -12.90 6.87
C ASP A 63 -10.01 -13.11 8.36
N VAL A 64 -10.42 -14.26 8.89
CA VAL A 64 -10.13 -14.62 10.29
C VAL A 64 -8.63 -14.74 10.44
N THR A 65 -8.02 -13.73 11.04
CA THR A 65 -6.60 -13.77 11.39
C THR A 65 -6.52 -14.49 12.73
N ILE A 66 -5.86 -15.65 12.77
CA ILE A 66 -5.51 -16.30 14.04
C ILE A 66 -4.41 -15.44 14.65
N SER A 67 -4.82 -14.52 15.53
CA SER A 67 -3.93 -13.71 16.36
C SER A 67 -3.30 -14.55 17.46
#